data_AF-G8S8L8-F1
#
_entry.id   AF-G8S8L8-F1
#
_cell.length_a   1.000
_cell.length_b   1.000
_cell.length_c   1.000
_cell.angle_alpha   90.00
_cell.angle_beta   90.00
_cell.angle_gamma   90.00
#
_symmetry.space_group_name_H-M   'P 1'
#
loop_
_entity.id
_entity.type
_entity.pdbx_description
1 polymer ?
#
loop_
_entity_poly.entity_id
_entity_poly.type
_entity_poly.pdbx_seq_one_letter_code
_entity_poly.pdbx_strand_id
1 'polypeptide(L)'
;MSITSGDTAPGSYGLQRPTMADAREAMLRVHGHTGRSTWERLLQAAGMSGEESGDDALHRLLTAMAGLDPVSRLCAQALNIRLSSHTHLSAAHTMTRSTA
;
A
#
# COMPACT_ATOMS: atom_id res chain seq x y z
N MET A 1 -21.80 25.86 -9.30
CA MET A 1 -20.50 25.22 -9.05
C MET A 1 -20.73 24.12 -8.03
N SER A 2 -20.87 22.89 -8.49
CA SER A 2 -21.09 21.73 -7.62
C SER A 2 -19.76 21.02 -7.44
N ILE A 3 -19.23 21.04 -6.22
CA ILE A 3 -18.14 20.16 -5.80
C ILE A 3 -18.78 18.84 -5.37
N THR A 4 -18.69 17.84 -6.23
CA THR A 4 -19.00 16.44 -5.91
C THR A 4 -17.86 15.94 -5.03
N SER A 5 -18.00 16.11 -3.71
CA SER A 5 -17.15 15.41 -2.74
C SER A 5 -17.39 13.92 -2.91
N GLY A 6 -16.44 13.23 -3.56
CA GLY A 6 -16.36 11.78 -3.55
C GLY A 6 -16.08 11.33 -2.12
N ASP A 7 -17.14 10.97 -1.41
CA ASP A 7 -17.09 10.37 -0.08
C ASP A 7 -16.50 8.96 -0.22
N THR A 8 -15.17 8.88 -0.17
CA THR A 8 -14.47 7.62 0.10
C THR A 8 -14.82 7.25 1.53
N ALA A 9 -15.81 6.36 1.70
CA ALA A 9 -16.25 5.89 3.00
C ALA A 9 -15.02 5.60 3.90
N PRO A 10 -14.95 6.16 5.11
CA PRO A 10 -13.80 5.98 5.98
C PRO A 10 -13.66 4.50 6.29
N GLY A 11 -12.49 3.92 5.98
CA GLY A 11 -12.19 2.52 6.32
C GLY A 11 -12.41 2.25 7.80
N SER A 12 -12.61 0.98 8.17
CA SER A 12 -12.90 0.57 9.54
C SER A 12 -11.96 1.26 10.54
N TYR A 13 -12.52 1.92 11.56
CA TYR A 13 -11.77 2.69 12.57
C TYR A 13 -10.88 3.83 12.02
N GLY A 14 -11.19 4.37 10.83
CA GLY A 14 -10.41 5.45 10.19
C GLY A 14 -9.10 4.98 9.55
N LEU A 15 -8.87 3.66 9.50
CA LEU A 15 -7.68 3.09 8.87
C LEU A 15 -7.90 2.94 7.37
N GLN A 16 -7.02 3.55 6.59
CA GLN A 16 -7.00 3.35 5.13
C GLN A 16 -6.17 2.13 4.78
N ARG A 17 -6.68 1.34 3.84
CA ARG A 17 -5.96 0.20 3.30
C ARG A 17 -4.78 0.69 2.45
N PRO A 18 -3.55 0.17 2.65
CA PRO A 18 -2.42 0.52 1.79
C PRO A 18 -2.67 0.18 0.32
N THR A 19 -2.20 1.05 -0.57
CA THR A 19 -2.32 0.94 -2.02
C THR A 19 -0.95 0.94 -2.71
N MET A 20 -0.93 0.70 -4.02
CA MET A 20 0.26 0.88 -4.87
C MET A 20 0.79 2.33 -4.82
N ALA A 21 -0.10 3.31 -4.71
CA ALA A 21 0.27 4.72 -4.62
C ALA A 21 1.00 5.00 -3.29
N ASP A 22 0.53 4.45 -2.17
CA ASP A 22 1.19 4.58 -0.87
C ASP A 22 2.61 3.99 -0.90
N ALA A 23 2.78 2.84 -1.56
CA ALA A 23 4.07 2.20 -1.74
C ALA A 23 5.02 3.07 -2.59
N ARG A 24 4.51 3.63 -3.70
CA ARG A 24 5.26 4.56 -4.55
C ARG A 24 5.71 5.79 -3.76
N GLU A 25 4.80 6.44 -3.04
CA GLU A 25 5.12 7.62 -2.24
C GLU A 25 6.14 7.30 -1.13
N ALA A 26 6.01 6.15 -0.47
CA ALA A 26 7.00 5.70 0.51
C ALA A 26 8.39 5.56 -0.12
N MET A 27 8.49 4.92 -1.29
CA MET A 27 9.74 4.75 -2.01
C MET A 27 10.35 6.09 -2.45
N LEU A 28 9.52 7.01 -2.97
CA LEU A 28 9.97 8.35 -3.37
C LEU A 28 10.52 9.15 -2.18
N ARG A 29 9.84 9.10 -1.02
CA ARG A 29 10.29 9.81 0.18
C ARG A 29 11.58 9.24 0.75
N VAL A 30 11.69 7.92 0.80
CA VAL A 30 12.79 7.25 1.49
C VAL A 30 14.09 7.27 0.69
N HIS A 31 14.00 7.21 -0.64
CA HIS A 31 15.16 7.24 -1.53
C HIS A 31 15.48 8.64 -2.09
N GLY A 32 14.67 9.64 -1.74
CA GLY A 32 14.87 11.05 -2.10
C GLY A 32 15.09 11.25 -3.59
N HIS A 33 16.23 11.88 -3.94
CA HIS A 33 16.57 12.19 -5.33
C HIS A 33 16.71 10.95 -6.24
N THR A 34 16.97 9.77 -5.66
CA THR A 34 17.03 8.49 -6.41
C THR A 34 15.69 7.76 -6.44
N GLY A 35 14.66 8.27 -5.76
CA GLY A 35 13.40 7.55 -5.58
C GLY A 35 12.72 7.17 -6.89
N ARG A 36 12.77 8.03 -7.90
CA ARG A 36 12.16 7.75 -9.20
C ARG A 36 12.84 6.58 -9.92
N SER A 37 14.17 6.60 -10.04
CA SER A 37 14.90 5.51 -10.70
C SER A 37 14.87 4.22 -9.89
N THR A 38 14.84 4.30 -8.56
CA THR A 38 14.64 3.14 -7.68
C THR A 38 13.25 2.53 -7.84
N TRP A 39 12.21 3.35 -7.97
CA TRP A 39 10.85 2.88 -8.25
C TRP A 39 10.75 2.18 -9.61
N GLU A 40 11.34 2.76 -10.67
CA GLU A 40 11.35 2.16 -12.01
C GLU A 40 12.09 0.80 -12.03
N ARG A 41 13.25 0.70 -11.36
CA ARG A 41 13.97 -0.58 -11.20
C ARG A 41 13.17 -1.62 -10.44
N LEU A 42 12.45 -1.19 -9.40
CA LEU A 42 11.59 -2.06 -8.62
C LEU A 42 10.45 -2.64 -9.46
N LEU A 43 9.77 -1.80 -10.25
CA LEU A 43 8.72 -2.24 -11.16
C LEU A 43 9.25 -3.25 -12.18
N GLN A 44 10.41 -2.98 -12.77
CA GLN A 44 11.06 -3.94 -13.68
C GLN A 44 11.39 -5.27 -12.99
N ALA A 45 11.96 -5.23 -11.79
CA ALA A 45 12.27 -6.44 -11.01
C ALA A 45 11.02 -7.24 -10.63
N ALA A 46 9.89 -6.56 -10.42
CA ALA A 46 8.60 -7.18 -10.13
C ALA A 46 7.84 -7.65 -11.38
N GLY A 47 8.35 -7.35 -12.59
CA GLY A 47 7.65 -7.61 -13.85
C GLY A 47 6.36 -6.80 -14.00
N MET A 48 6.37 -5.56 -13.50
CA MET A 48 5.21 -4.67 -13.43
C MET A 48 5.41 -3.44 -14.33
N SER A 49 4.30 -2.94 -14.88
CA SER A 49 4.24 -1.72 -15.69
C SER A 49 4.07 -0.46 -14.83
N GLY A 50 3.49 -0.59 -13.64
CA GLY A 50 3.15 0.51 -12.74
C GLY A 50 1.69 0.95 -12.82
N GLU A 51 0.93 0.44 -13.79
CA GLU A 51 -0.51 0.68 -13.95
C GLU A 51 -1.37 -0.40 -13.26
N GLU A 52 -0.73 -1.47 -12.75
CA GLU A 52 -1.43 -2.50 -12.02
C GLU A 52 -2.01 -1.96 -10.71
N SER A 53 -3.21 -2.41 -10.39
CA SER A 53 -3.91 -2.10 -9.14
C SER A 53 -4.43 -3.38 -8.50
N GLY A 54 -4.83 -3.27 -7.23
CA GLY A 54 -5.35 -4.39 -6.46
C GLY A 54 -4.29 -5.15 -5.66
N ASP A 55 -4.78 -6.17 -4.97
CA ASP A 55 -4.04 -6.82 -3.88
C ASP A 55 -2.88 -7.65 -4.39
N ASP A 56 -3.09 -8.42 -5.45
CA ASP A 56 -2.04 -9.26 -6.04
C ASP A 56 -0.89 -8.41 -6.60
N ALA A 57 -1.20 -7.23 -7.15
CA ALA A 57 -0.20 -6.27 -7.59
C ALA A 57 0.60 -5.73 -6.38
N LEU A 58 -0.08 -5.33 -5.32
CA LEU A 58 0.56 -4.85 -4.10
C LEU A 58 1.42 -5.94 -3.43
N HIS A 59 0.94 -7.18 -3.32
CA HIS A 59 1.69 -8.29 -2.74
C HIS A 59 2.96 -8.61 -3.53
N ARG A 60 2.88 -8.62 -4.87
CA ARG A 60 4.06 -8.77 -5.74
C ARG A 60 5.05 -7.63 -5.54
N LEU A 61 4.57 -6.39 -5.50
CA LEU A 61 5.41 -5.22 -5.25
C LEU A 61 6.12 -5.29 -3.89
N LEU A 62 5.40 -5.60 -2.81
CA LEU A 62 5.98 -5.70 -1.47
C LEU A 62 7.03 -6.82 -1.37
N THR A 63 6.82 -7.92 -2.09
CA THR A 63 7.80 -9.00 -2.22
C THR A 63 9.08 -8.51 -2.90
N ALA A 64 8.95 -7.78 -4.02
CA ALA A 64 10.10 -7.20 -4.71
C ALA A 64 10.83 -6.15 -3.86
N MET A 65 10.10 -5.30 -3.13
CA MET A 65 10.69 -4.30 -2.22
C MET A 65 11.55 -4.95 -1.13
N ALA A 66 11.13 -6.10 -0.59
CA ALA A 66 11.88 -6.83 0.43
C ALA A 66 13.24 -7.37 -0.06
N GLY A 67 13.37 -7.59 -1.37
CA GLY A 67 14.58 -8.06 -2.04
C GLY A 67 15.51 -6.95 -2.54
N LEU A 68 15.08 -5.69 -2.57
CA LEU A 68 15.82 -4.61 -3.24
C LEU A 68 17.03 -4.11 -2.42
N ASP A 69 16.79 -3.63 -1.20
CA ASP A 69 17.80 -3.11 -0.28
C ASP A 69 17.24 -3.08 1.16
N PRO A 70 18.07 -2.91 2.21
CA PRO A 70 17.61 -2.95 3.60
C PRO A 70 16.54 -1.91 3.95
N VAL A 71 16.59 -0.73 3.34
CA VAL A 71 15.67 0.37 3.62
C VAL A 71 14.32 0.10 2.95
N SER A 72 14.33 -0.34 1.69
CA SER A 72 13.14 -0.80 0.97
C SER A 72 12.46 -1.99 1.66
N ARG A 73 13.24 -2.88 2.29
CA ARG A 73 12.71 -3.98 3.09
C ARG A 73 11.94 -3.50 4.33
N LEU A 74 12.46 -2.51 5.05
CA LEU A 74 11.73 -1.91 6.18
C LEU A 74 10.43 -1.24 5.72
N CYS A 75 10.46 -0.57 4.56
CA CYS A 75 9.25 0.01 3.96
C CYS A 75 8.22 -1.07 3.62
N ALA A 76 8.67 -2.18 3.02
CA ALA A 76 7.81 -3.32 2.70
C ALA A 76 7.18 -3.92 3.95
N GLN A 77 7.97 -4.09 5.02
CA GLN A 77 7.50 -4.59 6.31
C GLN A 77 6.45 -3.66 6.92
N ALA A 78 6.68 -2.36 6.91
CA ALA A 78 5.73 -1.38 7.44
C ALA A 78 4.39 -1.40 6.67
N LEU A 79 4.43 -1.49 5.35
CA LEU A 79 3.24 -1.60 4.52
C LEU A 79 2.48 -2.91 4.75
N ASN A 80 3.20 -4.03 4.89
CA ASN A 80 2.60 -5.33 5.25
C ASN A 80 1.90 -5.29 6.61
N ILE A 81 2.50 -4.65 7.63
CA ILE A 81 1.87 -4.49 8.95
C ILE A 81 0.58 -3.68 8.84
N ARG A 82 0.58 -2.58 8.07
CA ARG A 82 -0.63 -1.77 7.86
C ARG A 82 -1.72 -2.55 7.14
N LEU A 83 -1.36 -3.33 6.12
CA LEU A 83 -2.28 -4.15 5.35
C LEU A 83 -2.93 -5.24 6.23
N SER A 84 -2.12 -5.98 6.98
CA SER A 84 -2.63 -7.03 7.88
C SER A 84 -3.48 -6.46 9.01
N SER A 85 -3.08 -5.33 9.59
CA SER A 85 -3.85 -4.63 10.62
C SER A 85 -5.21 -4.19 10.09
N HIS A 86 -5.25 -3.58 8.89
CA HIS A 86 -6.50 -3.19 8.25
C HIS A 86 -7.42 -4.41 8.02
N THR A 87 -6.88 -5.52 7.52
CA THR A 87 -7.64 -6.76 7.30
C THR A 87 -8.25 -7.30 8.59
N HIS A 88 -7.44 -7.46 9.65
CA HIS A 88 -7.91 -7.98 10.93
C HIS A 88 -8.93 -7.06 11.60
N LEU A 89 -8.69 -5.75 11.58
CA LEU A 89 -9.59 -4.79 12.22
C LEU A 89 -10.91 -4.64 11.46
N SER A 90 -10.88 -4.73 10.12
CA SER A 90 -12.12 -4.72 9.32
C SER A 90 -12.95 -5.99 9.51
N ALA A 91 -12.30 -7.14 9.67
CA ALA A 91 -12.99 -8.38 10.02
C ALA A 91 -13.64 -8.28 11.42
N ALA A 92 -12.89 -7.81 12.42
CA ALA A 92 -13.40 -7.61 13.78
C ALA A 92 -14.57 -6.60 13.82
N HIS A 93 -14.46 -5.49 13.10
CA HIS A 93 -15.54 -4.50 12.98
C HIS A 93 -16.83 -5.10 12.41
N THR A 94 -16.69 -5.95 11.39
CA THR A 94 -17.83 -6.65 10.79
C THR A 94 -18.49 -7.59 11.80
N MET A 95 -17.70 -8.36 12.56
CA MET A 95 -18.22 -9.24 13.60
C MET A 95 -19.00 -8.48 14.68
N THR A 96 -18.43 -7.39 15.22
CA THR A 96 -19.09 -6.60 16.28
C THR A 96 -20.39 -5.96 15.82
N ARG A 97 -20.46 -5.49 14.56
CA ARG A 97 -21.70 -4.93 14.01
C ARG A 97 -22.76 -5.97 13.69
N SER A 98 -22.38 -7.17 13.27
CA SER A 98 -23.33 -8.25 13.00
C SER A 98 -23.94 -8.85 14.28
N THR A 99 -23.33 -8.59 15.44
CA THR A 99 -23.83 -9.00 16.76
C THR A 99 -24.64 -7.93 17.50
N ALA A 100 -24.74 -6.72 16.94
CA ALA A 100 -25.51 -5.61 17.49
C ALA A 100 -26.89 -5.53 16.81
#